data_AF-A0A554NCG9-F1
#
_entry.id   AF-A0A554NCG9-F1
#
_cell.length_a   1.000
_cell.length_b   1.000
_cell.length_c   1.000
_cell.angle_alpha   90.00
_cell.angle_beta   90.00
_cell.angle_gamma   90.00
#
_symmetry.space_group_name_H-M   'P 1'
#
loop_
_entity.id
_entity.type
_entity.pdbx_description
1 polymer ?
#
loop_
_entity_poly.entity_id
_entity_poly.type
_entity_poly.pdbx_seq_one_letter_code
_entity_poly.pdbx_strand_id
1 'polypeptide(L)'
;MTDTASSSMAGGAAGSDSAETLVAELDAANDAYERLDERVAEHGEASLDRVAGACRQVDRLFERYEDRATDYDDFEGYLEFQDAFVEFVADLPEDLPARDAFETADEIFQRSRLKEKHFDRAREALEPARDLAALYDDWETARERYSDARYAVARRLEAVEERLKDIEQTLRYGEADLDAPVGRLRDPIETYDEGVSEAFTEAKRRAPAHETLSVLAAAADEPLLDARQPPSRLLGYVRESPVGEESVMELLEYAGYSNSKLGHYVEDPAAFQRCVAANETYLQRLDAEPLTVGWPPPTAADLRWWAGAAESVVRRFADEAVVATLRTVRELTHTAEYEALREAAVARAALDDRERERLRAGAVESDRAAARETRDLLETALEEYPPLEAR
;
A
#
# COMPACT_ATOMS: atom_id res chain seq x y z
N MET A 1 -35.69 -1.49 13.25
CA MET A 1 -35.63 -0.14 12.64
C MET A 1 -35.44 0.86 13.75
N THR A 2 -34.18 1.09 14.15
CA THR A 2 -33.61 2.22 14.92
C THR A 2 -32.28 1.68 15.45
N ASP A 3 -31.20 1.76 14.67
CA ASP A 3 -29.85 1.68 15.25
C ASP A 3 -28.72 2.09 14.27
N THR A 4 -28.97 2.11 12.96
CA THR A 4 -27.90 2.42 12.00
C THR A 4 -27.63 3.92 11.82
N ALA A 5 -28.56 4.80 12.23
CA ALA A 5 -28.38 6.26 12.13
C ALA A 5 -27.38 6.81 13.17
N SER A 6 -27.13 6.11 14.28
CA SER A 6 -26.14 6.53 15.29
C SER A 6 -24.70 6.28 14.87
N SER A 7 -24.44 5.40 13.89
CA SER A 7 -23.07 4.97 13.57
C SER A 7 -22.29 5.97 12.69
N SER A 8 -22.96 6.83 11.90
CA SER A 8 -22.29 7.83 11.04
C SER A 8 -21.90 9.09 11.82
N MET A 9 -22.78 9.59 12.69
CA MET A 9 -22.48 10.72 13.59
C MET A 9 -21.43 10.33 14.65
N ALA A 10 -21.48 9.08 15.12
CA ALA A 10 -20.46 8.54 16.02
C ALA A 10 -19.08 8.43 15.35
N GLY A 11 -19.00 8.14 14.04
CA GLY A 11 -17.73 8.07 13.31
C GLY A 11 -17.07 9.43 13.02
N GLY A 12 -17.86 10.51 12.95
CA GLY A 12 -17.37 11.89 12.83
C GLY A 12 -16.89 12.44 14.17
N ALA A 13 -17.73 12.32 15.21
CA ALA A 13 -17.38 12.76 16.57
C ALA A 13 -16.21 11.96 17.16
N ALA A 14 -16.22 10.62 17.05
CA ALA A 14 -15.08 9.80 17.50
C ALA A 14 -13.81 10.06 16.68
N GLY A 15 -13.95 10.51 15.43
CA GLY A 15 -12.84 10.90 14.57
C GLY A 15 -12.20 12.23 14.98
N SER A 16 -13.00 13.18 15.46
CA SER A 16 -12.59 14.48 16.01
C SER A 16 -12.00 14.34 17.40
N ASP A 17 -12.68 13.62 18.31
CA ASP A 17 -12.18 13.32 19.66
C ASP A 17 -10.82 12.60 19.61
N SER A 18 -10.63 11.72 18.61
CA SER A 18 -9.34 11.06 18.37
C SER A 18 -8.27 12.02 17.83
N ALA A 19 -8.62 13.05 17.05
CA ALA A 19 -7.66 14.01 16.53
C ALA A 19 -7.22 15.01 17.61
N GLU A 20 -8.18 15.52 18.40
CA GLU A 20 -7.89 16.38 19.56
C GLU A 20 -6.97 15.68 20.57
N THR A 21 -7.18 14.39 20.81
CA THR A 21 -6.30 13.59 21.69
C THR A 21 -4.86 13.54 21.15
N LEU A 22 -4.69 13.29 19.86
CA LEU A 22 -3.36 13.25 19.23
C LEU A 22 -2.65 14.62 19.28
N VAL A 23 -3.40 15.71 19.09
CA VAL A 23 -2.85 17.06 19.20
C VAL A 23 -2.44 17.36 20.65
N ALA A 24 -3.24 16.97 21.64
CA ALA A 24 -2.89 17.14 23.05
C ALA A 24 -1.67 16.28 23.46
N GLU A 25 -1.52 15.08 22.90
CA GLU A 25 -0.33 14.24 23.11
C GLU A 25 0.93 14.88 22.49
N LEU A 26 0.81 15.46 21.30
CA LEU A 26 1.89 16.18 20.64
C LEU A 26 2.32 17.44 21.42
N ASP A 27 1.35 18.24 21.87
CA ASP A 27 1.58 19.41 22.74
C ASP A 27 2.33 19.00 24.01
N ALA A 28 1.85 17.99 24.74
CA ALA A 28 2.51 17.48 25.94
C ALA A 28 3.92 16.93 25.69
N ALA A 29 4.13 16.27 24.55
CA ALA A 29 5.44 15.77 24.14
C ALA A 29 6.41 16.91 23.79
N ASN A 30 5.93 17.96 23.11
CA ASN A 30 6.70 19.16 22.81
C ASN A 30 7.14 19.86 24.09
N ASP A 31 6.20 20.09 25.00
CA ASP A 31 6.43 20.67 26.32
C ASP A 31 7.52 19.93 27.12
N ALA A 32 7.49 18.59 27.08
CA ALA A 32 8.49 17.77 27.75
C ALA A 32 9.86 17.87 27.06
N TYR A 33 9.88 17.84 25.73
CA TYR A 33 11.09 17.97 24.93
C TYR A 33 11.75 19.34 25.14
N GLU A 34 11.03 20.45 25.00
CA GLU A 34 11.57 21.81 25.15
C GLU A 34 12.19 22.02 26.53
N ARG A 35 11.52 21.60 27.60
CA ARG A 35 12.06 21.70 28.97
C ARG A 35 13.37 20.94 29.16
N LEU A 36 13.54 19.80 28.50
CA LEU A 36 14.76 19.00 28.58
C LEU A 36 15.83 19.53 27.62
N ASP A 37 15.47 20.01 26.43
CA ASP A 37 16.39 20.59 25.45
C ASP A 37 17.08 21.84 26.02
N GLU A 38 16.32 22.70 26.73
CA GLU A 38 16.89 23.85 27.45
C GLU A 38 17.95 23.43 28.48
N ARG A 39 17.67 22.38 29.26
CA ARG A 39 18.61 21.87 30.28
C ARG A 39 19.83 21.19 29.65
N VAL A 40 19.64 20.45 28.56
CA VAL A 40 20.74 19.83 27.80
C VAL A 40 21.63 20.90 27.16
N ALA A 41 21.05 21.99 26.67
CA ALA A 41 21.79 23.10 26.08
C ALA A 41 22.77 23.78 27.05
N GLU A 42 22.51 23.75 28.37
CA GLU A 42 23.43 24.29 29.39
C GLU A 42 24.78 23.56 29.44
N HIS A 43 24.79 22.26 29.13
CA HIS A 43 25.98 21.40 29.18
C HIS A 43 26.52 21.02 27.80
N GLY A 44 25.66 21.10 26.78
CA GLY A 44 25.92 20.62 25.43
C GLY A 44 25.61 19.14 25.28
N GLU A 45 24.78 18.81 24.29
CA GLU A 45 24.36 17.44 23.94
C GLU A 45 25.54 16.47 23.82
N ALA A 46 26.53 16.79 22.99
CA ALA A 46 27.71 15.95 22.77
C ALA A 46 28.58 15.77 24.03
N SER A 47 28.49 16.67 25.00
CA SER A 47 29.19 16.51 26.28
C SER A 47 28.42 15.58 27.21
N LEU A 48 27.10 15.69 27.24
CA LEU A 48 26.24 14.80 28.03
C LEU A 48 26.22 13.37 27.48
N ASP A 49 26.21 13.16 26.16
CA ASP A 49 26.36 11.84 25.55
C ASP A 49 27.70 11.18 25.95
N ARG A 50 28.79 11.97 25.95
CA ARG A 50 30.10 11.49 26.42
C ARG A 50 30.06 11.07 27.90
N VAL A 51 29.37 11.83 28.76
CA VAL A 51 29.19 11.47 30.19
C VAL A 51 28.36 10.19 30.33
N ALA A 52 27.24 10.08 29.61
CA ALA A 52 26.40 8.90 29.61
C ALA A 52 27.17 7.66 29.13
N GLY A 53 27.97 7.80 28.07
CA GLY A 53 28.89 6.78 27.57
C GLY A 53 29.92 6.34 28.62
N ALA A 54 30.51 7.30 29.34
CA ALA A 54 31.46 7.04 30.43
C ALA A 54 30.78 6.29 31.60
N CYS A 55 29.60 6.71 32.04
CA CYS A 55 28.82 5.99 33.07
C CYS A 55 28.51 4.54 32.66
N ARG A 56 28.04 4.33 31.41
CA ARG A 56 27.81 2.98 30.87
C ARG A 56 29.07 2.13 30.79
N GLN A 57 30.24 2.74 30.58
CA GLN A 57 31.52 2.02 30.60
C GLN A 57 31.92 1.63 32.02
N VAL A 58 31.73 2.52 33.00
CA VAL A 58 31.94 2.20 34.42
C VAL A 58 31.03 1.09 34.90
N ASP A 59 29.73 1.14 34.58
CA ASP A 59 28.80 0.09 35.01
C ASP A 59 29.22 -1.28 34.41
N ARG A 60 29.68 -1.32 33.17
CA ARG A 60 30.25 -2.54 32.55
C ARG A 60 31.54 -3.02 33.23
N LEU A 61 32.39 -2.10 33.72
CA LEU A 61 33.58 -2.48 34.50
C LEU A 61 33.16 -3.07 35.85
N PHE A 62 32.19 -2.46 36.54
CA PHE A 62 31.69 -2.95 37.82
C PHE A 62 31.03 -4.32 37.68
N GLU A 63 30.14 -4.50 36.71
CA GLU A 63 29.51 -5.80 36.40
C GLU A 63 30.53 -6.91 36.14
N ARG A 64 31.65 -6.59 35.50
CA ARG A 64 32.67 -7.58 35.15
C ARG A 64 33.57 -7.94 36.32
N TYR A 65 33.91 -6.97 37.17
CA TYR A 65 35.02 -7.09 38.09
C TYR A 65 34.64 -7.03 39.57
N GLU A 66 33.47 -6.55 39.97
CA GLU A 66 33.14 -6.37 41.39
C GLU A 66 33.25 -7.67 42.20
N ASP A 67 32.66 -8.76 41.71
CA ASP A 67 32.73 -10.06 42.38
C ASP A 67 34.17 -10.59 42.45
N ARG A 68 34.96 -10.41 41.38
CA ARG A 68 36.35 -10.89 41.28
C ARG A 68 37.31 -10.06 42.12
N ALA A 69 37.21 -8.74 42.04
CA ALA A 69 38.08 -7.79 42.72
C ALA A 69 37.82 -7.72 44.23
N THR A 70 36.68 -8.22 44.69
CA THR A 70 36.35 -8.34 46.13
C THR A 70 36.61 -9.73 46.71
N ASP A 71 36.89 -10.73 45.87
CA ASP A 71 37.30 -12.07 46.30
C ASP A 71 38.70 -12.00 46.94
N TYR A 72 38.83 -12.57 48.14
CA TYR A 72 40.09 -12.61 48.87
C TYR A 72 41.14 -13.51 48.19
N ASP A 73 40.70 -14.43 47.33
CA ASP A 73 41.55 -15.40 46.64
C ASP A 73 41.85 -15.03 45.16
N ASP A 74 41.20 -14.03 44.57
CA ASP A 74 41.41 -13.56 43.18
C ASP A 74 42.16 -12.20 43.13
N PHE A 75 43.46 -12.23 43.47
CA PHE A 75 44.30 -11.03 43.40
C PHE A 75 44.54 -10.53 41.96
N GLU A 76 44.47 -11.42 40.98
CA GLU A 76 44.59 -11.09 39.55
C GLU A 76 43.39 -10.24 39.10
N GLY A 77 42.17 -10.63 39.46
CA GLY A 77 40.95 -9.85 39.20
C GLY A 77 40.97 -8.46 39.83
N TYR A 78 41.57 -8.30 41.02
CA TYR A 78 41.80 -6.98 41.63
C TYR A 78 42.76 -6.10 40.81
N LEU A 79 43.89 -6.64 40.36
CA LEU A 79 44.86 -5.87 39.57
C LEU A 79 44.30 -5.51 38.19
N GLU A 80 43.64 -6.47 37.52
CA GLU A 80 42.98 -6.23 36.23
C GLU A 80 41.94 -5.10 36.32
N PHE A 81 41.14 -5.09 37.38
CA PHE A 81 40.17 -4.02 37.61
C PHE A 81 40.85 -2.67 37.85
N GLN A 82 41.88 -2.64 38.69
CA GLN A 82 42.60 -1.41 39.01
C GLN A 82 43.24 -0.80 37.77
N ASP A 83 43.94 -1.61 36.98
CA ASP A 83 44.57 -1.16 35.73
C ASP A 83 43.52 -0.65 34.74
N ALA A 84 42.41 -1.40 34.57
CA ALA A 84 41.34 -1.02 33.66
C ALA A 84 40.61 0.27 34.08
N PHE A 85 40.38 0.48 35.38
CA PHE A 85 39.69 1.68 35.87
C PHE A 85 40.60 2.92 35.80
N VAL A 86 41.89 2.77 36.12
CA VAL A 86 42.88 3.86 35.99
C VAL A 86 43.04 4.28 34.53
N GLU A 87 43.18 3.31 33.62
CA GLU A 87 43.25 3.57 32.18
C GLU A 87 42.00 4.29 31.68
N PHE A 88 40.82 3.81 32.08
CA PHE A 88 39.55 4.45 31.75
C PHE A 88 39.48 5.92 32.18
N VAL A 89 39.80 6.25 33.43
CA VAL A 89 39.73 7.64 33.93
C VAL A 89 40.78 8.53 33.25
N ALA A 90 41.97 7.98 32.95
CA ALA A 90 43.02 8.71 32.24
C ALA A 90 42.63 9.10 30.81
N ASP A 91 41.85 8.26 30.13
CA ASP A 91 41.39 8.47 28.76
C ASP A 91 40.17 9.41 28.65
N LEU A 92 39.54 9.78 29.78
CA LEU A 92 38.41 10.72 29.77
C LEU A 92 38.85 12.12 29.31
N PRO A 93 38.05 12.81 28.47
CA PRO A 93 38.33 14.19 28.07
C PRO A 93 38.47 15.13 29.28
N GLU A 94 39.43 16.04 29.24
CA GLU A 94 39.66 16.99 30.35
C GLU A 94 38.50 17.96 30.56
N ASP A 95 37.70 18.20 29.51
CA ASP A 95 36.53 19.08 29.52
C ASP A 95 35.23 18.35 29.85
N LEU A 96 35.28 17.06 30.19
CA LEU A 96 34.10 16.25 30.44
C LEU A 96 33.34 16.79 31.68
N PRO A 97 32.03 17.11 31.57
CA PRO A 97 31.24 17.49 32.72
C PRO A 97 31.27 16.42 33.81
N ALA A 98 31.42 16.85 35.06
CA ALA A 98 31.54 15.96 36.23
C ALA A 98 32.70 14.95 36.15
N ARG A 99 33.79 15.22 35.40
CA ARG A 99 34.99 14.37 35.39
C ARG A 99 35.50 14.05 36.79
N ASP A 100 35.50 15.04 37.68
CA ASP A 100 35.93 14.91 39.08
C ASP A 100 35.22 13.77 39.83
N ALA A 101 33.99 13.40 39.43
CA ALA A 101 33.25 12.28 40.01
C ALA A 101 33.94 10.93 39.69
N PHE A 102 34.45 10.77 38.47
CA PHE A 102 35.20 9.58 38.04
C PHE A 102 36.58 9.52 38.70
N GLU A 103 37.26 10.65 38.82
CA GLU A 103 38.54 10.75 39.53
C GLU A 103 38.38 10.40 41.02
N THR A 104 37.32 10.91 41.66
CA THR A 104 36.98 10.56 43.05
C THR A 104 36.69 9.07 43.20
N ALA A 105 36.03 8.44 42.23
CA ALA A 105 35.81 7.01 42.22
C ALA A 105 37.12 6.23 42.09
N ASP A 106 38.07 6.68 41.25
CA ASP A 106 39.40 6.06 41.13
C ASP A 106 40.16 6.11 42.45
N GLU A 107 40.18 7.28 43.12
CA GLU A 107 40.80 7.45 44.43
C GLU A 107 40.25 6.48 45.49
N ILE A 108 38.96 6.15 45.44
CA ILE A 108 38.35 5.18 46.36
C ILE A 108 38.95 3.78 46.16
N PHE A 109 39.28 3.43 44.91
CA PHE A 109 39.86 2.14 44.53
C PHE A 109 41.38 2.06 44.72
N GLN A 110 42.09 3.18 44.95
CA GLN A 110 43.53 3.21 45.27
C GLN A 110 43.84 2.65 46.68
N ARG A 111 43.61 1.35 46.86
CA ARG A 111 43.74 0.63 48.13
C ARG A 111 44.33 -0.74 47.88
N SER A 112 45.13 -1.24 48.82
CA SER A 112 45.74 -2.57 48.72
C SER A 112 44.74 -3.75 48.64
N ARG A 113 43.46 -3.53 48.98
CA ARG A 113 42.37 -4.52 48.92
C ARG A 113 41.02 -3.81 48.76
N LEU A 114 40.15 -4.37 47.92
CA LEU A 114 38.78 -3.90 47.72
C LEU A 114 37.77 -4.79 48.48
N LYS A 115 36.58 -4.23 48.68
CA LYS A 115 35.42 -4.79 49.38
C LYS A 115 34.19 -4.18 48.71
N GLU A 116 33.05 -4.87 48.75
CA GLU A 116 31.78 -4.39 48.18
C GLU A 116 31.47 -2.93 48.55
N LYS A 117 31.63 -2.56 49.84
CA LYS A 117 31.45 -1.18 50.32
C LYS A 117 32.29 -0.10 49.61
N HIS A 118 33.38 -0.49 48.94
CA HIS A 118 34.21 0.43 48.16
C HIS A 118 33.57 0.69 46.79
N PHE A 119 32.97 -0.33 46.18
CA PHE A 119 32.14 -0.16 44.99
C PHE A 119 30.88 0.66 45.30
N ASP A 120 30.23 0.43 46.43
CA ASP A 120 29.08 1.26 46.86
C ASP A 120 29.45 2.73 47.02
N ARG A 121 30.61 3.00 47.64
CA ARG A 121 31.09 4.37 47.80
C ARG A 121 31.52 5.01 46.47
N ALA A 122 32.05 4.22 45.54
CA ALA A 122 32.36 4.68 44.19
C ALA A 122 31.06 4.99 43.41
N ARG A 123 30.01 4.18 43.56
CA ARG A 123 28.67 4.47 43.03
C ARG A 123 28.15 5.80 43.55
N GLU A 124 28.24 6.04 44.87
CA GLU A 124 27.85 7.32 45.48
C GLU A 124 28.68 8.50 44.93
N ALA A 125 29.99 8.31 44.71
CA ALA A 125 30.86 9.34 44.15
C ALA A 125 30.51 9.68 42.69
N LEU A 126 29.99 8.72 41.93
CA LEU A 126 29.60 8.86 40.53
C LEU A 126 28.22 9.51 40.33
N GLU A 127 27.43 9.72 41.39
CA GLU A 127 26.07 10.29 41.29
C GLU A 127 26.01 11.59 40.48
N PRO A 128 26.94 12.57 40.63
CA PRO A 128 26.90 13.78 39.80
C PRO A 128 27.03 13.52 38.29
N ALA A 129 27.84 12.52 37.89
CA ALA A 129 27.95 12.12 36.50
C ALA A 129 26.71 11.34 36.04
N ARG A 130 26.13 10.52 36.93
CA ARG A 130 24.88 9.79 36.66
C ARG A 130 23.68 10.69 36.52
N ASP A 131 23.59 11.78 37.29
CA ASP A 131 22.52 12.78 37.14
C ASP A 131 22.56 13.43 35.75
N LEU A 132 23.76 13.72 35.23
CA LEU A 132 23.95 14.25 33.88
C LEU A 132 23.67 13.20 32.79
N ALA A 133 24.06 11.95 33.02
CA ALA A 133 23.71 10.85 32.12
C ALA A 133 22.19 10.62 32.07
N ALA A 134 21.50 10.65 33.22
CA ALA A 134 20.05 10.52 33.30
C ALA A 134 19.33 11.67 32.60
N LEU A 135 19.84 12.91 32.72
CA LEU A 135 19.33 14.05 31.96
C LEU A 135 19.41 13.81 30.44
N TYR A 136 20.52 13.25 29.96
CA TYR A 136 20.68 12.92 28.54
C TYR A 136 19.68 11.85 28.08
N ASP A 137 19.56 10.76 28.83
CA ASP A 137 18.65 9.66 28.49
C ASP A 137 17.17 10.11 28.54
N ASP A 138 16.80 10.96 29.50
CA ASP A 138 15.47 11.58 29.60
C ASP A 138 15.19 12.47 28.38
N TRP A 139 16.17 13.27 27.95
CA TRP A 139 16.05 14.13 26.77
C TRP A 139 15.91 13.33 25.48
N GLU A 140 16.73 12.28 25.28
CA GLU A 140 16.63 11.39 24.12
C GLU A 140 15.24 10.74 24.06
N THR A 141 14.76 10.25 25.20
CA THR A 141 13.41 9.69 25.33
C THR A 141 12.31 10.72 25.00
N ALA A 142 12.45 11.97 25.45
CA ALA A 142 11.48 13.03 25.15
C ALA A 142 11.51 13.42 23.66
N ARG A 143 12.70 13.46 23.06
CA ARG A 143 12.91 13.70 21.63
C ARG A 143 12.26 12.63 20.76
N GLU A 144 12.42 11.36 21.13
CA GLU A 144 11.75 10.24 20.47
C GLU A 144 10.23 10.35 20.60
N ARG A 145 9.72 10.57 21.82
CA ARG A 145 8.27 10.74 22.06
C ARG A 145 7.67 11.88 21.24
N TYR A 146 8.36 13.01 21.13
CA TYR A 146 7.94 14.11 20.27
C TYR A 146 7.84 13.68 18.81
N SER A 147 8.89 13.02 18.31
CA SER A 147 8.96 12.55 16.93
C SER A 147 7.84 11.55 16.62
N ASP A 148 7.56 10.63 17.54
CA ASP A 148 6.49 9.65 17.44
C ASP A 148 5.09 10.29 17.49
N ALA A 149 4.85 11.20 18.42
CA ALA A 149 3.58 11.92 18.53
C ALA A 149 3.31 12.75 17.27
N ARG A 150 4.33 13.44 16.75
CA ARG A 150 4.22 14.20 15.50
C ARG A 150 3.94 13.30 14.31
N TYR A 151 4.61 12.15 14.24
CA TYR A 151 4.35 11.16 13.21
C TYR A 151 2.92 10.62 13.27
N ALA A 152 2.37 10.39 14.47
CA ALA A 152 0.99 9.95 14.65
C ALA A 152 -0.01 10.99 14.11
N VAL A 153 0.20 12.29 14.40
CA VAL A 153 -0.61 13.39 13.85
C VAL A 153 -0.50 13.44 12.32
N ALA A 154 0.71 13.35 11.75
CA ALA A 154 0.91 13.36 10.30
C ALA A 154 0.24 12.16 9.60
N ARG A 155 0.33 10.96 10.18
CA ARG A 155 -0.34 9.76 9.67
C ARG A 155 -1.86 9.89 9.74
N ARG A 156 -2.38 10.54 10.79
CA ARG A 156 -3.81 10.81 10.90
C ARG A 156 -4.27 11.81 9.83
N LEU A 157 -3.49 12.86 9.57
CA LEU A 157 -3.78 13.84 8.53
C LEU A 157 -3.89 13.18 7.15
N GLU A 158 -2.92 12.35 6.77
CA GLU A 158 -2.93 11.62 5.50
C GLU A 158 -4.20 10.76 5.35
N ALA A 159 -4.60 10.05 6.41
CA ALA A 159 -5.83 9.24 6.40
C ALA A 159 -7.11 10.10 6.26
N VAL A 160 -7.12 11.31 6.83
CA VAL A 160 -8.23 12.26 6.70
C VAL A 160 -8.30 12.83 5.28
N GLU A 161 -7.14 13.15 4.67
CA GLU A 161 -7.07 13.62 3.29
C GLU A 161 -7.52 12.56 2.28
N GLU A 162 -7.13 11.30 2.48
CA GLU A 162 -7.62 10.18 1.66
C GLU A 162 -9.14 10.04 1.77
N ARG A 163 -9.67 10.05 3.00
CA ARG A 163 -11.12 10.03 3.23
C ARG A 163 -11.83 11.22 2.59
N LEU A 164 -11.24 12.41 2.62
CA LEU A 164 -11.81 13.60 1.95
C LEU A 164 -11.89 13.41 0.44
N LYS A 165 -10.88 12.81 -0.20
CA LYS A 165 -10.91 12.50 -1.63
C LYS A 165 -12.06 11.55 -1.97
N ASP A 166 -12.26 10.51 -1.15
CA ASP A 166 -13.36 9.56 -1.33
C ASP A 166 -14.73 10.24 -1.19
N ILE A 167 -14.90 11.05 -0.13
CA ILE A 167 -16.14 11.81 0.10
C ILE A 167 -16.43 12.77 -1.06
N GLU A 168 -15.41 13.50 -1.55
CA GLU A 168 -15.56 14.41 -2.67
C GLU A 168 -15.88 13.68 -3.98
N GLN A 169 -15.36 12.47 -4.17
CA GLN A 169 -15.73 11.60 -5.29
C GLN A 169 -17.19 11.16 -5.19
N THR A 170 -17.64 10.72 -4.00
CA THR A 170 -19.05 10.36 -3.76
C THR A 170 -19.99 11.53 -4.06
N LEU A 171 -19.63 12.75 -3.63
CA LEU A 171 -20.40 13.96 -3.93
C LEU A 171 -20.48 14.23 -5.44
N ARG A 172 -19.35 14.08 -6.16
CA ARG A 172 -19.32 14.22 -7.62
C ARG A 172 -20.26 13.23 -8.31
N TYR A 173 -20.34 11.99 -7.84
CA TYR A 173 -21.32 11.04 -8.35
C TYR A 173 -22.76 11.45 -8.02
N GLY A 174 -23.00 12.05 -6.85
CA GLY A 174 -24.30 12.58 -6.44
C GLY A 174 -24.79 13.77 -7.27
N GLU A 175 -23.90 14.52 -7.93
CA GLU A 175 -24.26 15.60 -8.86
C GLU A 175 -24.89 15.09 -10.15
N ALA A 176 -24.64 13.82 -10.52
CA ALA A 176 -25.23 13.21 -11.70
C ALA A 176 -26.74 12.96 -11.52
N ASP A 177 -27.50 13.03 -12.61
CA ASP A 177 -28.92 12.65 -12.61
C ASP A 177 -29.05 11.12 -12.49
N LEU A 178 -29.12 10.63 -11.25
CA LEU A 178 -29.24 9.19 -10.96
C LEU A 178 -30.55 8.56 -11.45
N ASP A 179 -31.55 9.37 -11.79
CA ASP A 179 -32.82 8.94 -12.35
C ASP A 179 -32.83 8.99 -13.89
N ALA A 180 -31.71 9.41 -14.50
CA ALA A 180 -31.57 9.46 -15.94
C ALA A 180 -31.83 8.07 -16.58
N PRO A 181 -32.43 8.04 -17.78
CA PRO A 181 -32.82 6.80 -18.45
C PRO A 181 -31.61 6.08 -19.08
N VAL A 182 -30.68 5.60 -18.24
CA VAL A 182 -29.43 4.93 -18.65
C VAL A 182 -29.67 3.70 -19.53
N GLY A 183 -30.87 3.12 -19.51
CA GLY A 183 -31.29 2.05 -20.44
C GLY A 183 -31.14 2.44 -21.91
N ARG A 184 -31.23 3.73 -22.25
CA ARG A 184 -30.96 4.22 -23.62
C ARG A 184 -29.53 3.95 -24.10
N LEU A 185 -28.58 3.86 -23.18
CA LEU A 185 -27.21 3.41 -23.47
C LEU A 185 -27.02 1.92 -23.17
N ARG A 186 -27.60 1.45 -22.07
CA ARG A 186 -27.40 0.08 -21.59
C ARG A 186 -27.93 -0.97 -22.56
N ASP A 187 -29.17 -0.83 -23.00
CA ASP A 187 -29.84 -1.86 -23.77
C ASP A 187 -29.11 -2.12 -25.12
N PRO A 188 -28.70 -1.08 -25.90
CA PRO A 188 -27.92 -1.30 -27.12
C PRO A 188 -26.54 -1.90 -26.87
N ILE A 189 -25.88 -1.54 -25.77
CA ILE A 189 -24.56 -2.06 -25.40
C ILE A 189 -24.65 -3.53 -25.01
N GLU A 190 -25.58 -3.89 -24.11
CA GLU A 190 -25.81 -5.27 -23.70
C GLU A 190 -26.22 -6.13 -24.90
N THR A 191 -27.08 -5.62 -25.80
CA THR A 191 -27.45 -6.33 -27.03
C THR A 191 -26.22 -6.62 -27.92
N TYR A 192 -25.30 -5.67 -28.04
CA TYR A 192 -24.06 -5.89 -28.80
C TYR A 192 -23.12 -6.87 -28.08
N ASP A 193 -22.87 -6.67 -26.79
CA ASP A 193 -21.95 -7.48 -25.98
C ASP A 193 -22.40 -8.95 -25.90
N GLU A 194 -23.71 -9.19 -25.75
CA GLU A 194 -24.31 -10.52 -25.82
C GLU A 194 -24.15 -11.11 -27.23
N GLY A 195 -24.49 -10.34 -28.27
CA GLY A 195 -24.40 -10.80 -29.66
C GLY A 195 -22.98 -11.18 -30.10
N VAL A 196 -21.97 -10.38 -29.75
CA VAL A 196 -20.56 -10.69 -30.08
C VAL A 196 -20.04 -11.88 -29.27
N SER A 197 -20.46 -12.02 -28.01
CA SER A 197 -20.10 -13.16 -27.15
C SER A 197 -20.70 -14.48 -27.66
N GLU A 198 -21.96 -14.45 -28.10
CA GLU A 198 -22.63 -15.59 -28.73
C GLU A 198 -21.96 -15.95 -30.06
N ALA A 199 -21.70 -14.97 -30.93
CA ALA A 199 -21.03 -15.18 -32.20
C ALA A 199 -19.62 -15.77 -32.03
N PHE A 200 -18.87 -15.33 -31.02
CA PHE A 200 -17.54 -15.86 -30.75
C PHE A 200 -17.60 -17.29 -30.18
N THR A 201 -18.54 -17.56 -29.27
CA THR A 201 -18.78 -18.91 -28.74
C THR A 201 -19.16 -19.87 -29.86
N GLU A 202 -19.94 -19.41 -30.82
CA GLU A 202 -20.33 -20.15 -32.00
C GLU A 202 -19.12 -20.41 -32.93
N ALA A 203 -18.29 -19.39 -33.19
CA ALA A 203 -17.04 -19.55 -33.94
C ALA A 203 -16.11 -20.58 -33.28
N LYS A 204 -15.93 -20.53 -31.95
CA LYS A 204 -15.14 -21.50 -31.19
C LYS A 204 -15.64 -22.95 -31.35
N ARG A 205 -16.95 -23.14 -31.54
CA ARG A 205 -17.60 -24.45 -31.66
C ARG A 205 -17.64 -24.99 -33.08
N ARG A 206 -17.70 -24.13 -34.10
CA ARG A 206 -18.01 -24.56 -35.47
C ARG A 206 -17.04 -24.05 -36.54
N ALA A 207 -16.37 -22.93 -36.31
CA ALA A 207 -15.41 -22.40 -37.28
C ALA A 207 -14.05 -23.09 -37.14
N PRO A 208 -13.27 -23.19 -38.23
CA PRO A 208 -11.90 -23.69 -38.18
C PRO A 208 -11.07 -22.97 -37.11
N ALA A 209 -10.29 -23.74 -36.35
CA ALA A 209 -9.48 -23.19 -35.27
C ALA A 209 -8.47 -22.16 -35.78
N HIS A 210 -7.93 -22.36 -36.98
CA HIS A 210 -6.98 -21.42 -37.59
C HIS A 210 -7.62 -20.07 -37.93
N GLU A 211 -8.90 -20.04 -38.32
CA GLU A 211 -9.65 -18.80 -38.56
C GLU A 211 -9.94 -18.10 -37.23
N THR A 212 -10.48 -18.82 -36.25
CA THR A 212 -10.81 -18.28 -34.92
C THR A 212 -9.58 -17.68 -34.23
N LEU A 213 -8.45 -18.39 -34.25
CA LEU A 213 -7.20 -17.89 -33.67
C LEU A 213 -6.60 -16.73 -34.48
N SER A 214 -6.86 -16.65 -35.78
CA SER A 214 -6.43 -15.51 -36.61
C SER A 214 -7.26 -14.25 -36.34
N VAL A 215 -8.53 -14.39 -35.96
CA VAL A 215 -9.35 -13.27 -35.46
C VAL A 215 -8.75 -12.70 -34.18
N LEU A 216 -8.39 -13.55 -33.21
CA LEU A 216 -7.75 -13.12 -31.97
C LEU A 216 -6.36 -12.52 -32.19
N ALA A 217 -5.58 -13.07 -33.12
CA ALA A 217 -4.32 -12.47 -33.51
C ALA A 217 -4.52 -11.06 -34.07
N ALA A 218 -5.52 -10.86 -34.92
CA ALA A 218 -5.84 -9.54 -35.44
C ALA A 218 -6.38 -8.58 -34.38
N ALA A 219 -7.15 -9.09 -33.42
CA ALA A 219 -7.58 -8.29 -32.27
C ALA A 219 -6.37 -7.86 -31.42
N ALA A 220 -5.40 -8.75 -31.19
CA ALA A 220 -4.20 -8.46 -30.42
C ALA A 220 -3.23 -7.48 -31.13
N ASP A 221 -3.33 -7.37 -32.46
CA ASP A 221 -2.58 -6.39 -33.25
C ASP A 221 -3.20 -4.98 -33.21
N GLU A 222 -4.47 -4.85 -32.75
CA GLU A 222 -5.16 -3.57 -32.61
C GLU A 222 -4.91 -2.97 -31.21
N PRO A 223 -4.19 -1.84 -31.09
CA PRO A 223 -3.79 -1.29 -29.78
C PRO A 223 -4.95 -0.89 -28.86
N LEU A 224 -6.14 -0.70 -29.42
CA LEU A 224 -7.36 -0.33 -28.69
C LEU A 224 -8.09 -1.54 -28.11
N LEU A 225 -7.77 -2.75 -28.55
CA LEU A 225 -8.40 -3.98 -28.09
C LEU A 225 -7.41 -4.70 -27.15
N ASP A 226 -7.82 -4.94 -25.89
CA ASP A 226 -6.98 -5.63 -24.89
C ASP A 226 -6.98 -7.15 -25.09
N ALA A 227 -6.74 -7.58 -26.33
CA ALA A 227 -6.79 -8.98 -26.72
C ALA A 227 -5.43 -9.67 -26.52
N ARG A 228 -5.46 -10.87 -25.94
CA ARG A 228 -4.25 -11.67 -25.73
C ARG A 228 -3.83 -12.37 -27.00
N GLN A 229 -2.59 -12.09 -27.43
CA GLN A 229 -2.02 -12.72 -28.62
C GLN A 229 -1.97 -14.25 -28.47
N PRO A 230 -2.44 -15.01 -29.47
CA PRO A 230 -2.29 -16.46 -29.50
C PRO A 230 -0.81 -16.88 -29.45
N PRO A 231 -0.44 -17.93 -28.69
CA PRO A 231 0.91 -18.47 -28.70
C PRO A 231 1.36 -18.79 -30.13
N SER A 232 2.49 -18.23 -30.55
CA SER A 232 2.94 -18.27 -31.95
C SER A 232 3.12 -19.69 -32.50
N ARG A 233 3.57 -20.64 -31.66
CA ARG A 233 3.67 -22.06 -32.02
C ARG A 233 2.32 -22.73 -32.25
N LEU A 234 1.32 -22.40 -31.43
CA LEU A 234 -0.05 -22.89 -31.60
C LEU A 234 -0.63 -22.34 -32.91
N LEU A 235 -0.53 -21.01 -33.11
CA LEU A 235 -1.05 -20.34 -34.30
C LEU A 235 -0.38 -20.82 -35.59
N GLY A 236 0.93 -21.04 -35.58
CA GLY A 236 1.66 -21.62 -36.71
C GLY A 236 1.19 -23.06 -37.00
N TYR A 237 1.09 -23.89 -35.97
CA TYR A 237 0.69 -25.29 -36.12
C TYR A 237 -0.71 -25.44 -36.72
N VAL A 238 -1.72 -24.72 -36.21
CA VAL A 238 -3.09 -24.81 -36.74
C VAL A 238 -3.21 -24.24 -38.16
N ARG A 239 -2.35 -23.31 -38.57
CA ARG A 239 -2.37 -22.77 -39.94
C ARG A 239 -1.78 -23.73 -40.97
N GLU A 240 -0.82 -24.54 -40.56
CA GLU A 240 -0.07 -25.43 -41.45
C GLU A 240 -0.60 -26.87 -41.44
N SER A 241 -1.24 -27.29 -40.34
CA SER A 241 -1.72 -28.65 -40.15
C SER A 241 -3.19 -28.81 -40.57
N PRO A 242 -3.59 -29.92 -41.22
CA PRO A 242 -4.99 -30.20 -41.55
C PRO A 242 -5.94 -30.18 -40.35
N VAL A 243 -5.45 -30.50 -39.14
CA VAL A 243 -6.27 -30.45 -37.92
C VAL A 243 -6.73 -29.03 -37.58
N GLY A 244 -6.13 -28.00 -38.17
CA GLY A 244 -6.60 -26.62 -38.02
C GLY A 244 -7.95 -26.32 -38.69
N GLU A 245 -8.44 -27.22 -39.54
CA GLU A 245 -9.81 -27.19 -40.10
C GLU A 245 -10.85 -27.61 -39.07
N GLU A 246 -10.44 -28.35 -38.02
CA GLU A 246 -11.29 -28.67 -36.88
C GLU A 246 -11.52 -27.42 -36.01
N SER A 247 -12.63 -27.39 -35.29
CA SER A 247 -12.96 -26.29 -34.37
C SER A 247 -12.08 -26.27 -33.12
N VAL A 248 -12.02 -25.12 -32.44
CA VAL A 248 -11.32 -25.01 -31.15
C VAL A 248 -11.86 -26.01 -30.12
N MET A 249 -13.17 -26.28 -30.14
CA MET A 249 -13.78 -27.27 -29.25
C MET A 249 -13.34 -28.70 -29.57
N GLU A 250 -13.21 -29.06 -30.84
CA GLU A 250 -12.67 -30.37 -31.26
C GLU A 250 -11.19 -30.50 -30.90
N LEU A 251 -10.39 -29.44 -31.07
CA LEU A 251 -9.00 -29.42 -30.61
C LEU A 251 -8.89 -29.65 -29.09
N LEU A 252 -9.76 -29.04 -28.30
CA LEU A 252 -9.83 -29.25 -26.85
C LEU A 252 -10.25 -30.68 -26.50
N GLU A 253 -11.19 -31.27 -27.25
CA GLU A 253 -11.56 -32.67 -27.07
C GLU A 253 -10.36 -33.60 -27.35
N TYR A 254 -9.67 -33.37 -28.46
CA TYR A 254 -8.51 -34.16 -28.87
C TYR A 254 -7.34 -34.00 -27.89
N ALA A 255 -7.17 -32.83 -27.26
CA ALA A 255 -6.15 -32.61 -26.23
C ALA A 255 -6.28 -33.59 -25.05
N GLY A 256 -7.49 -34.04 -24.73
CA GLY A 256 -7.75 -35.07 -23.70
C GLY A 256 -7.48 -36.50 -24.14
N TYR A 257 -7.13 -36.75 -25.40
CA TYR A 257 -6.93 -38.10 -25.93
C TYR A 257 -5.51 -38.63 -25.68
N SER A 258 -5.39 -39.95 -25.52
CA SER A 258 -4.09 -40.61 -25.49
C SER A 258 -3.41 -40.53 -26.86
N ASN A 259 -2.08 -40.65 -26.90
CA ASN A 259 -1.30 -40.60 -28.15
C ASN A 259 -1.77 -41.65 -29.18
N SER A 260 -2.09 -42.87 -28.73
CA SER A 260 -2.65 -43.93 -29.58
C SER A 260 -4.03 -43.59 -30.13
N LYS A 261 -4.87 -42.89 -29.37
CA LYS A 261 -6.18 -42.44 -29.82
C LYS A 261 -6.06 -41.26 -30.78
N LEU A 262 -5.14 -40.32 -30.52
CA LEU A 262 -4.84 -39.18 -31.38
C LEU A 262 -4.42 -39.59 -32.79
N GLY A 263 -3.67 -40.68 -32.96
CA GLY A 263 -3.26 -41.17 -34.27
C GLY A 263 -4.40 -41.54 -35.24
N HIS A 264 -5.65 -41.57 -34.76
CA HIS A 264 -6.84 -41.73 -35.61
C HIS A 264 -7.41 -40.39 -36.12
N TYR A 265 -7.09 -39.28 -35.47
CA TYR A 265 -7.65 -37.96 -35.74
C TYR A 265 -6.61 -36.98 -36.30
N VAL A 266 -5.33 -37.17 -35.96
CA VAL A 266 -4.24 -36.28 -36.37
C VAL A 266 -3.05 -37.06 -36.92
N GLU A 267 -2.43 -36.51 -37.96
CA GLU A 267 -1.31 -37.14 -38.68
C GLU A 267 -0.03 -37.23 -37.83
N ASP A 268 0.22 -36.22 -36.98
CA ASP A 268 1.33 -36.20 -36.03
C ASP A 268 0.83 -35.92 -34.60
N PRO A 269 0.49 -36.97 -33.83
CA PRO A 269 0.06 -36.87 -32.44
C PRO A 269 1.07 -36.16 -31.53
N ALA A 270 2.38 -36.29 -31.82
CA ALA A 270 3.41 -35.69 -30.98
C ALA A 270 3.51 -34.17 -31.22
N ALA A 271 3.40 -33.72 -32.46
CA ALA A 271 3.29 -32.29 -32.78
C ALA A 271 2.02 -31.68 -32.20
N PHE A 272 0.88 -32.39 -32.30
CA PHE A 272 -0.37 -31.96 -31.70
C PHE A 272 -0.25 -31.75 -30.19
N GLN A 273 0.31 -32.71 -29.45
CA GLN A 273 0.49 -32.56 -28.01
C GLN A 273 1.39 -31.37 -27.64
N ARG A 274 2.47 -31.14 -28.37
CA ARG A 274 3.39 -30.02 -28.10
C ARG A 274 2.78 -28.65 -28.41
N CYS A 275 1.87 -28.55 -29.38
CA CYS A 275 1.35 -27.27 -29.85
C CYS A 275 -0.05 -26.95 -29.31
N VAL A 276 -0.93 -27.96 -29.21
CA VAL A 276 -2.33 -27.81 -28.80
C VAL A 276 -2.52 -28.17 -27.32
N ALA A 277 -2.16 -29.40 -26.91
CA ALA A 277 -2.35 -29.83 -25.52
C ALA A 277 -1.54 -28.99 -24.52
N ALA A 278 -0.32 -28.57 -24.90
CA ALA A 278 0.49 -27.65 -24.10
C ALA A 278 -0.16 -26.25 -23.91
N ASN A 279 -1.14 -25.88 -24.75
CA ASN A 279 -1.86 -24.61 -24.70
C ASN A 279 -3.36 -24.78 -24.40
N GLU A 280 -3.76 -25.93 -23.82
CA GLU A 280 -5.17 -26.24 -23.53
C GLU A 280 -5.84 -25.15 -22.66
N THR A 281 -5.16 -24.68 -21.61
CA THR A 281 -5.68 -23.62 -20.73
C THR A 281 -5.91 -22.31 -21.48
N TYR A 282 -5.06 -21.98 -22.47
CA TYR A 282 -5.27 -20.79 -23.30
C TYR A 282 -6.55 -20.95 -24.12
N LEU A 283 -6.70 -22.08 -24.83
CA LEU A 283 -7.88 -22.38 -25.67
C LEU A 283 -9.18 -22.44 -24.86
N GLN A 284 -9.15 -22.99 -23.64
CA GLN A 284 -10.31 -23.03 -22.75
C GLN A 284 -10.78 -21.64 -22.36
N ARG A 285 -9.85 -20.73 -22.04
CA ARG A 285 -10.12 -19.35 -21.60
C ARG A 285 -10.42 -18.36 -22.74
N LEU A 286 -10.46 -18.82 -23.99
CA LEU A 286 -10.84 -17.94 -25.09
C LEU A 286 -12.31 -17.56 -25.00
N ASP A 287 -12.57 -16.25 -24.97
CA ASP A 287 -13.87 -15.61 -25.03
C ASP A 287 -13.80 -14.29 -25.84
N ALA A 288 -14.93 -13.58 -25.89
CA ALA A 288 -15.08 -12.33 -26.62
C ALA A 288 -14.83 -11.08 -25.75
N GLU A 289 -14.34 -11.20 -24.51
CA GLU A 289 -14.22 -10.07 -23.58
C GLU A 289 -13.47 -8.86 -24.17
N PRO A 290 -12.37 -9.01 -24.94
CA PRO A 290 -11.70 -7.86 -25.57
C PRO A 290 -12.53 -7.14 -26.65
N LEU A 291 -13.63 -7.75 -27.09
CA LEU A 291 -14.52 -7.28 -28.14
C LEU A 291 -15.87 -6.81 -27.59
N THR A 292 -16.06 -6.80 -26.26
CA THR A 292 -17.22 -6.21 -25.60
C THR A 292 -16.91 -4.79 -25.13
N VAL A 293 -17.95 -3.96 -25.02
CA VAL A 293 -17.85 -2.58 -24.53
C VAL A 293 -17.81 -2.56 -23.00
N GLY A 294 -18.62 -3.43 -22.36
CA GLY A 294 -18.76 -3.47 -20.91
C GLY A 294 -19.63 -2.33 -20.35
N TRP A 295 -19.79 -2.36 -19.03
CA TRP A 295 -20.62 -1.39 -18.31
C TRP A 295 -19.98 -0.99 -16.96
N PRO A 296 -19.95 0.31 -16.59
CA PRO A 296 -20.38 1.49 -17.37
C PRO A 296 -19.56 1.73 -18.63
N PRO A 297 -20.10 2.42 -19.66
CA PRO A 297 -19.41 2.58 -20.92
C PRO A 297 -18.26 3.61 -20.84
N PRO A 298 -17.25 3.50 -21.71
CA PRO A 298 -16.15 4.45 -21.78
C PRO A 298 -16.61 5.81 -22.34
N THR A 299 -15.72 6.81 -22.35
CA THR A 299 -16.06 8.14 -22.90
C THR A 299 -16.51 8.04 -24.35
N ALA A 300 -17.27 9.02 -24.84
CA ALA A 300 -17.76 9.00 -26.21
C ALA A 300 -16.59 8.93 -27.21
N ALA A 301 -15.47 9.60 -26.91
CA ALA A 301 -14.27 9.57 -27.75
C ALA A 301 -13.64 8.18 -27.79
N ASP A 302 -13.42 7.57 -26.63
CA ASP A 302 -12.78 6.26 -26.53
C ASP A 302 -13.67 5.19 -27.18
N LEU A 303 -14.98 5.20 -26.90
CA LEU A 303 -15.93 4.25 -27.49
C LEU A 303 -15.97 4.35 -29.02
N ARG A 304 -15.86 5.56 -29.60
CA ARG A 304 -15.83 5.73 -31.06
C ARG A 304 -14.62 5.08 -31.70
N TRP A 305 -13.45 5.31 -31.12
CA TRP A 305 -12.20 4.76 -31.63
C TRP A 305 -12.16 3.25 -31.45
N TRP A 306 -12.52 2.79 -30.25
CA TRP A 306 -12.63 1.37 -29.93
C TRP A 306 -13.61 0.66 -30.87
N ALA A 307 -14.81 1.19 -31.08
CA ALA A 307 -15.82 0.57 -31.95
C ALA A 307 -15.35 0.50 -33.41
N GLY A 308 -14.58 1.48 -33.88
CA GLY A 308 -13.95 1.44 -35.20
C GLY A 308 -12.94 0.31 -35.35
N ALA A 309 -12.09 0.10 -34.34
CA ALA A 309 -11.14 -1.01 -34.31
C ALA A 309 -11.85 -2.37 -34.20
N ALA A 310 -12.80 -2.48 -33.27
CA ALA A 310 -13.60 -3.69 -33.03
C ALA A 310 -14.38 -4.12 -34.28
N GLU A 311 -14.98 -3.19 -35.03
CA GLU A 311 -15.73 -3.52 -36.26
C GLU A 311 -14.87 -4.27 -37.28
N SER A 312 -13.58 -3.93 -37.39
CA SER A 312 -12.65 -4.57 -38.34
C SER A 312 -12.36 -6.05 -38.01
N VAL A 313 -12.51 -6.42 -36.74
CA VAL A 313 -12.30 -7.77 -36.20
C VAL A 313 -13.62 -8.53 -36.18
N VAL A 314 -14.69 -7.92 -35.66
CA VAL A 314 -16.01 -8.55 -35.48
C VAL A 314 -16.60 -9.02 -36.80
N ARG A 315 -16.44 -8.25 -37.88
CA ARG A 315 -16.91 -8.64 -39.23
C ARG A 315 -16.31 -9.93 -39.79
N ARG A 316 -15.23 -10.45 -39.18
CA ARG A 316 -14.56 -11.68 -39.62
C ARG A 316 -15.25 -12.95 -39.13
N PHE A 317 -16.09 -12.86 -38.10
CA PHE A 317 -16.73 -14.04 -37.50
C PHE A 317 -18.20 -13.83 -37.13
N ALA A 318 -18.64 -12.61 -36.87
CA ALA A 318 -20.02 -12.30 -36.55
C ALA A 318 -20.83 -11.90 -37.79
N ASP A 319 -22.14 -12.09 -37.72
CA ASP A 319 -23.04 -11.70 -38.80
C ASP A 319 -23.26 -10.18 -38.87
N GLU A 320 -23.91 -9.73 -39.94
CA GLU A 320 -24.18 -8.30 -40.14
C GLU A 320 -25.14 -7.72 -39.08
N ALA A 321 -25.95 -8.56 -38.40
CA ALA A 321 -26.84 -8.07 -37.35
C ALA A 321 -26.03 -7.62 -36.12
N VAL A 322 -25.04 -8.40 -35.69
CA VAL A 322 -24.11 -8.02 -34.61
C VAL A 322 -23.26 -6.81 -35.00
N VAL A 323 -22.82 -6.72 -36.24
CA VAL A 323 -22.07 -5.55 -36.72
C VAL A 323 -22.96 -4.30 -36.74
N ALA A 324 -24.23 -4.43 -37.08
CA ALA A 324 -25.19 -3.33 -37.04
C ALA A 324 -25.47 -2.84 -35.61
N THR A 325 -25.50 -3.73 -34.60
CA THR A 325 -25.62 -3.31 -33.20
C THR A 325 -24.37 -2.56 -32.73
N LEU A 326 -23.16 -2.99 -33.12
CA LEU A 326 -21.93 -2.23 -32.85
C LEU A 326 -21.98 -0.81 -33.45
N ARG A 327 -22.44 -0.68 -34.70
CA ARG A 327 -22.60 0.63 -35.34
C ARG A 327 -23.65 1.49 -34.63
N THR A 328 -24.71 0.88 -34.11
CA THR A 328 -25.71 1.57 -33.30
C THR A 328 -25.11 2.10 -32.01
N VAL A 329 -24.32 1.27 -31.30
CA VAL A 329 -23.59 1.70 -30.10
C VAL A 329 -22.62 2.84 -30.42
N ARG A 330 -21.90 2.73 -31.54
CA ARG A 330 -21.01 3.80 -32.01
C ARG A 330 -21.77 5.09 -32.31
N GLU A 331 -22.97 5.02 -32.90
CA GLU A 331 -23.80 6.20 -33.18
C GLU A 331 -24.27 6.90 -31.90
N LEU A 332 -24.53 6.16 -30.81
CA LEU A 332 -24.90 6.76 -29.52
C LEU A 332 -23.88 7.79 -29.04
N THR A 333 -22.59 7.56 -29.31
CA THR A 333 -21.50 8.47 -28.93
C THR A 333 -21.58 9.85 -29.60
N HIS A 334 -22.36 9.99 -30.68
CA HIS A 334 -22.59 11.25 -31.39
C HIS A 334 -23.80 12.02 -30.85
N THR A 335 -24.60 11.38 -29.98
CA THR A 335 -25.75 12.03 -29.36
C THR A 335 -25.29 13.01 -28.28
N ALA A 336 -26.00 14.14 -28.15
CA ALA A 336 -25.73 15.12 -27.11
C ALA A 336 -25.98 14.59 -25.69
N GLU A 337 -26.82 13.55 -25.56
CA GLU A 337 -27.19 12.94 -24.28
C GLU A 337 -26.17 11.91 -23.78
N TYR A 338 -25.24 11.44 -24.62
CA TYR A 338 -24.35 10.32 -24.29
C TYR A 338 -23.56 10.56 -23.00
N GLU A 339 -22.84 11.68 -22.90
CA GLU A 339 -21.97 11.93 -21.74
C GLU A 339 -22.79 12.10 -20.46
N ALA A 340 -23.96 12.74 -20.52
CA ALA A 340 -24.84 12.87 -19.36
C ALA A 340 -25.40 11.52 -18.90
N LEU A 341 -25.84 10.66 -19.83
CA LEU A 341 -26.31 9.31 -19.51
C LEU A 341 -25.17 8.41 -19.01
N ARG A 342 -23.96 8.59 -19.54
CA ARG A 342 -22.75 7.91 -19.09
C ARG A 342 -22.39 8.34 -17.67
N GLU A 343 -22.39 9.62 -17.36
CA GLU A 343 -22.12 10.14 -16.01
C GLU A 343 -23.11 9.55 -15.01
N ALA A 344 -24.40 9.52 -15.35
CA ALA A 344 -25.42 8.84 -14.55
C ALA A 344 -25.15 7.34 -14.39
N ALA A 345 -24.74 6.64 -15.45
CA ALA A 345 -24.40 5.22 -15.40
C ALA A 345 -23.19 4.94 -14.49
N VAL A 346 -22.13 5.74 -14.61
CA VAL A 346 -20.93 5.66 -13.77
C VAL A 346 -21.30 5.92 -12.31
N ALA A 347 -22.05 6.98 -12.03
CA ALA A 347 -22.50 7.31 -10.69
C ALA A 347 -23.37 6.20 -10.07
N ARG A 348 -24.30 5.61 -10.85
CA ARG A 348 -25.14 4.50 -10.38
C ARG A 348 -24.38 3.20 -10.13
N ALA A 349 -23.30 2.95 -10.87
CA ALA A 349 -22.46 1.78 -10.66
C ALA A 349 -21.50 1.97 -9.48
N ALA A 350 -21.08 3.21 -9.21
CA ALA A 350 -20.18 3.55 -8.12
C ALA A 350 -20.89 3.73 -6.78
N LEU A 351 -22.15 4.18 -6.78
CA LEU A 351 -22.93 4.44 -5.57
C LEU A 351 -23.88 3.29 -5.24
N ASP A 352 -23.77 2.74 -4.04
CA ASP A 352 -24.75 1.80 -3.52
C ASP A 352 -26.06 2.49 -3.07
N ASP A 353 -27.10 1.70 -2.76
CA ASP A 353 -28.40 2.23 -2.31
C ASP A 353 -28.29 3.09 -1.04
N ARG A 354 -27.36 2.75 -0.15
CA ARG A 354 -27.15 3.43 1.12
C ARG A 354 -26.45 4.77 0.90
N GLU A 355 -25.43 4.82 0.06
CA GLU A 355 -24.71 6.04 -0.29
C GLU A 355 -25.62 7.04 -0.99
N ARG A 356 -26.51 6.57 -1.87
CA ARG A 356 -27.54 7.42 -2.49
C ARG A 356 -28.49 8.01 -1.47
N GLU A 357 -28.93 7.23 -0.49
CA GLU A 357 -29.77 7.74 0.60
C GLU A 357 -29.01 8.75 1.47
N ARG A 358 -27.72 8.50 1.77
CA ARG A 358 -26.87 9.43 2.52
C ARG A 358 -26.66 10.76 1.81
N LEU A 359 -26.46 10.73 0.49
CA LEU A 359 -26.37 11.93 -0.35
C LEU A 359 -27.67 12.73 -0.30
N ARG A 360 -28.82 12.07 -0.49
CA ARG A 360 -30.14 12.73 -0.38
C ARG A 360 -30.40 13.33 1.00
N ALA A 361 -29.90 12.67 2.05
CA ALA A 361 -30.03 13.13 3.42
C ALA A 361 -29.00 14.23 3.81
N GLY A 362 -28.08 14.62 2.93
CA GLY A 362 -27.01 15.60 3.23
C GLY A 362 -25.95 15.09 4.21
N ALA A 363 -25.91 13.77 4.45
CA ALA A 363 -25.00 13.17 5.41
C ALA A 363 -23.55 13.15 4.89
N VAL A 364 -23.35 13.05 3.58
CA VAL A 364 -22.00 13.03 2.97
C VAL A 364 -21.35 14.42 3.05
N GLU A 365 -22.12 15.48 2.88
CA GLU A 365 -21.69 16.87 3.07
C GLU A 365 -21.34 17.16 4.53
N SER A 366 -22.12 16.59 5.46
CA SER A 366 -21.83 16.69 6.89
C SER A 366 -20.52 15.97 7.25
N ASP A 367 -20.30 14.78 6.71
CA ASP A 367 -19.04 14.04 6.83
C ASP A 367 -17.85 14.84 6.24
N ARG A 368 -18.04 15.51 5.09
CA ARG A 368 -17.03 16.37 4.47
C ARG A 368 -16.66 17.54 5.38
N ALA A 369 -17.65 18.19 5.98
CA ALA A 369 -17.42 19.33 6.88
C ALA A 369 -16.61 18.89 8.10
N ALA A 370 -16.99 17.79 8.76
CA ALA A 370 -16.27 17.25 9.90
C ALA A 370 -14.83 16.81 9.55
N ALA A 371 -14.64 16.18 8.39
CA ALA A 371 -13.31 15.77 7.94
C ALA A 371 -12.41 16.97 7.61
N ARG A 372 -12.97 18.07 7.09
CA ARG A 372 -12.22 19.33 6.88
C ARG A 372 -11.81 19.98 8.19
N GLU A 373 -12.72 20.08 9.15
CA GLU A 373 -12.39 20.60 10.49
C GLU A 373 -11.27 19.78 11.15
N THR A 374 -11.35 18.45 11.04
CA THR A 374 -10.29 17.56 11.53
C THR A 374 -8.96 17.80 10.80
N ARG A 375 -8.98 17.93 9.47
CA ARG A 375 -7.78 18.21 8.68
C ARG A 375 -7.14 19.53 9.11
N ASP A 376 -7.94 20.60 9.20
CA ASP A 376 -7.46 21.94 9.53
C ASP A 376 -6.83 21.97 10.94
N LEU A 377 -7.42 21.24 11.90
CA LEU A 377 -6.86 21.06 13.24
C LEU A 377 -5.48 20.37 13.20
N LEU A 378 -5.35 19.27 12.46
CA LEU A 378 -4.10 18.51 12.36
C LEU A 378 -3.01 19.27 11.59
N GLU A 379 -3.38 19.97 10.51
CA GLU A 379 -2.48 20.86 9.76
C GLU A 379 -1.94 21.96 10.66
N THR A 380 -2.82 22.64 11.40
CA THR A 380 -2.43 23.69 12.37
C THR A 380 -1.45 23.14 13.41
N ALA A 381 -1.71 21.96 13.97
CA ALA A 381 -0.80 21.33 14.92
C ALA A 381 0.56 21.02 14.30
N LEU A 382 0.63 20.51 13.06
CA LEU A 382 1.91 20.21 12.41
C LEU A 382 2.69 21.46 11.98
N GLU A 383 2.02 22.59 11.79
CA GLU A 383 2.62 23.91 11.58
C GLU A 383 3.17 24.49 12.88
N GLU A 384 2.43 24.36 13.99
CA GLU A 384 2.85 24.78 15.32
C GLU A 384 4.04 23.94 15.84
N TYR A 385 4.04 22.64 15.54
CA TYR A 385 5.07 21.67 15.95
C TYR A 385 5.87 21.16 14.74
N PRO A 386 6.89 21.92 14.26
CA PRO A 386 7.69 21.55 13.10
C PRO A 386 8.59 20.32 13.38
N PRO A 387 9.01 19.56 12.36
CA PRO A 387 9.92 18.43 12.57
C PRO A 387 11.23 18.91 13.22
N LEU A 388 11.76 18.13 14.15
CA LEU A 388 13.07 18.42 14.73
C LEU A 388 14.13 18.40 13.64
N GLU A 389 14.96 19.43 13.60
CA GLU A 389 16.09 19.46 12.68
C GLU A 389 17.06 18.31 13.02
N ALA A 390 17.63 17.69 11.98
CA ALA A 390 18.75 16.78 12.18
C ALA A 390 19.95 17.60 12.67
N ARG A 391 20.29 17.44 13.95
CA ARG A 391 21.47 18.06 14.56
C ARG A 391 22.74 17.29 14.23
#